data_AF-A0A014M6N5-F1
#
_entry.id   AF-A0A014M6N5-F1
#
_cell.length_a   1.000
_cell.length_b   1.000
_cell.length_c   1.000
_cell.angle_alpha   90.00
_cell.angle_beta   90.00
_cell.angle_gamma   90.00
#
_symmetry.space_group_name_H-M   'P 1'
#
loop_
_entity.id
_entity.type
_entity.pdbx_description
1 polymer ?
#
loop_
_entity_poly.entity_id
_entity_poly.type
_entity_poly.pdbx_seq_one_letter_code
_entity_poly.pdbx_strand_id
1 'polypeptide(L)'
;MAKELVVDVVNNPSLDFTAIPPRQRHPDDPDPVKKPLDLVVMLRQHNHDLLHISAIRHGQRTPKNGTPNAYLTVSTSEILQAAARLRIAWRDRLVRYQPRDADGMPVGDRPFTDGVNLSDRAVLSRRLTDELADEGQYVLERLLAGTDHQIAAFRTFLIDTLAGEEGLRVTFDSDLHLPWPMLAVELPSGQEPCHGFLGYRHQIEQTGALGYQTTYMEATNHPFPVTSLNTDSTLDTVGRAPDVRKLLEERSQLTVRTDSETLLDDLTAPVLHDDVMYFWCHGAFVDNGSPHPHLAVRLSDSQPIDADLVMRKRRRHWGSTDALFRPFVLLNACHTGRTAPEPGLQHLGGALVNLGADGVLGPQIEIPQLFASEYAFAFLDRYLSGESTAGEIAMALVRQYADRFHNPLALTYSLYCGIDSRLEATA
;
A
#
# COMPACT_ATOMS: atom_id res chain seq x y z
N MET A 1 22.36 0.11 -64.67
CA MET A 1 21.56 1.18 -64.05
C MET A 1 20.80 0.59 -62.89
N ALA A 2 21.31 0.81 -61.68
CA ALA A 2 20.60 0.60 -60.42
C ALA A 2 20.85 1.86 -59.58
N LYS A 3 19.77 2.43 -59.05
CA LYS A 3 19.72 3.67 -58.30
C LYS A 3 20.37 3.48 -56.93
N GLU A 4 21.34 4.32 -56.59
CA GLU A 4 21.68 4.59 -55.18
C GLU A 4 20.65 5.56 -54.60
N LEU A 5 20.11 5.19 -53.44
CA LEU A 5 19.51 6.13 -52.51
C LEU A 5 20.45 6.23 -51.30
N VAL A 6 20.92 7.46 -51.10
CA VAL A 6 21.64 7.99 -49.93
C VAL A 6 20.55 8.32 -48.90
N VAL A 7 20.66 8.04 -47.59
CA VAL A 7 21.56 8.65 -46.60
C VAL A 7 21.66 7.75 -45.35
N ASP A 8 22.87 7.62 -44.82
CA ASP A 8 23.24 7.07 -43.50
C ASP A 8 23.10 8.12 -42.38
N VAL A 9 22.50 7.75 -41.25
CA VAL A 9 22.60 8.53 -40.00
C VAL A 9 23.83 8.05 -39.25
N VAL A 10 24.91 8.84 -39.32
CA VAL A 10 26.26 8.46 -38.90
C VAL A 10 26.46 8.51 -37.37
N ASN A 11 25.61 9.19 -36.59
CA ASN A 11 25.59 9.09 -35.12
C ASN A 11 24.41 9.86 -34.47
N ASN A 12 23.69 9.28 -33.50
CA ASN A 12 23.03 10.03 -32.42
C ASN A 12 23.11 9.25 -31.08
N PRO A 13 24.10 9.54 -30.22
CA PRO A 13 24.60 8.65 -29.17
C PRO A 13 23.81 8.70 -27.84
N SER A 14 22.48 8.88 -27.86
CA SER A 14 21.67 9.03 -26.63
C SER A 14 20.41 8.14 -26.54
N LEU A 15 20.29 7.15 -27.43
CA LEU A 15 19.23 6.14 -27.35
C LEU A 15 19.53 5.03 -26.31
N ASP A 16 20.77 4.89 -25.84
CA ASP A 16 21.24 3.64 -25.17
C ASP A 16 21.91 3.81 -23.79
N PHE A 17 21.68 4.90 -23.05
CA PHE A 17 22.19 5.02 -21.67
C PHE A 17 21.06 5.49 -20.75
N THR A 18 20.20 4.68 -20.13
CA THR A 18 20.32 3.32 -19.61
C THR A 18 18.91 2.74 -19.35
N ALA A 19 18.20 2.32 -20.38
CA ALA A 19 17.03 1.46 -20.23
C ALA A 19 17.10 0.38 -21.31
N ILE A 20 16.87 -0.88 -20.92
CA ILE A 20 16.58 -1.94 -21.89
C ILE A 20 15.39 -1.43 -22.70
N PRO A 21 15.48 -1.29 -24.04
CA PRO A 21 14.35 -0.85 -24.82
C PRO A 21 13.21 -1.84 -24.58
N PRO A 22 11.97 -1.39 -24.34
CA PRO A 22 10.85 -2.30 -24.55
C PRO A 22 11.00 -2.76 -26.01
N ARG A 23 11.09 -4.08 -26.21
CA ARG A 23 11.00 -4.67 -27.56
C ARG A 23 9.89 -3.94 -28.28
N GLN A 24 10.16 -3.42 -29.48
CA GLN A 24 9.18 -2.74 -30.33
C GLN A 24 7.86 -3.52 -30.27
N ARG A 25 6.90 -3.00 -29.50
CA ARG A 25 5.54 -3.52 -29.47
C ARG A 25 4.94 -3.16 -30.82
N HIS A 26 4.21 -4.12 -31.38
CA HIS A 26 3.48 -3.90 -32.62
C HIS A 26 2.54 -2.70 -32.41
N PRO A 27 2.38 -1.79 -33.39
CA PRO A 27 1.47 -0.64 -33.28
C PRO A 27 -0.01 -1.00 -33.01
N ASP A 28 -0.34 -2.30 -33.02
CA ASP A 28 -1.67 -2.85 -32.72
C ASP A 28 -1.75 -3.53 -31.33
N ASP A 29 -0.74 -3.41 -30.47
CA ASP A 29 -0.75 -3.99 -29.12
C ASP A 29 -1.76 -3.21 -28.24
N PRO A 30 -2.90 -3.82 -27.84
CA PRO A 30 -3.99 -3.13 -27.16
C PRO A 30 -3.70 -2.83 -25.68
N ASP A 31 -2.56 -3.29 -25.16
CA ASP A 31 -2.16 -3.08 -23.78
C ASP A 31 -2.06 -1.56 -23.48
N PRO A 32 -2.83 -1.05 -22.51
CA PRO A 32 -2.70 0.33 -22.08
C PRO A 32 -1.28 0.55 -21.56
N VAL A 33 -0.56 1.47 -22.22
CA VAL A 33 0.79 1.87 -21.82
C VAL A 33 0.73 2.24 -20.33
N LYS A 34 1.37 1.44 -19.47
CA LYS A 34 1.51 1.75 -18.04
C LYS A 34 2.05 3.17 -17.94
N LYS A 35 1.28 4.07 -17.33
CA LYS A 35 1.71 5.47 -17.17
C LYS A 35 3.01 5.45 -16.36
N PRO A 36 4.02 6.24 -16.73
CA PRO A 36 5.23 6.30 -15.93
C PRO A 36 4.91 6.77 -14.50
N LEU A 37 5.72 6.33 -13.53
CA LEU A 37 5.69 6.89 -12.19
C LEU A 37 6.19 8.33 -12.24
N ASP A 38 5.59 9.23 -11.47
CA ASP A 38 6.03 10.62 -11.43
C ASP A 38 7.30 10.76 -10.57
N LEU A 39 7.36 10.02 -9.46
CA LEU A 39 8.46 10.05 -8.51
C LEU A 39 8.76 8.64 -7.97
N VAL A 40 10.02 8.24 -8.03
CA VAL A 40 10.53 7.02 -7.36
C VAL A 40 11.50 7.44 -6.28
N VAL A 41 11.21 7.10 -5.03
CA VAL A 41 12.08 7.34 -3.86
C VAL A 41 12.64 6.00 -3.42
N MET A 42 13.96 5.85 -3.51
CA MET A 42 14.66 4.64 -3.08
C MET A 42 15.31 4.87 -1.72
N LEU A 43 15.01 4.01 -0.73
CA LEU A 43 15.61 4.05 0.61
C LEU A 43 16.25 2.69 0.93
N ARG A 44 17.58 2.64 0.89
CA ARG A 44 18.38 1.41 1.02
C ARG A 44 19.19 1.38 2.30
N GLN A 45 19.32 0.19 2.87
CA GLN A 45 20.19 -0.10 3.99
C GLN A 45 21.47 -0.77 3.47
N HIS A 46 22.62 -0.09 3.59
CA HIS A 46 23.90 -0.63 3.14
C HIS A 46 24.59 -1.49 4.21
N ASN A 47 24.48 -1.09 5.47
CA ASN A 47 24.97 -1.77 6.67
C ASN A 47 23.94 -1.56 7.80
N HIS A 48 24.09 -2.20 8.97
CA HIS A 48 23.08 -2.18 10.05
C HIS A 48 22.51 -0.78 10.38
N ASP A 49 23.31 0.28 10.33
CA ASP A 49 22.86 1.64 10.66
C ASP A 49 23.06 2.69 9.55
N LEU A 50 23.55 2.30 8.37
CA LEU A 50 23.78 3.27 7.29
C LEU A 50 22.66 3.20 6.24
N LEU A 51 21.84 4.25 6.22
CA LEU A 51 20.77 4.43 5.26
C LEU A 51 21.17 5.40 4.14
N HIS A 52 20.81 5.06 2.92
CA HIS A 52 20.98 5.89 1.74
C HIS A 52 19.62 6.12 1.09
N ILE A 53 19.29 7.38 0.81
CA ILE A 53 18.07 7.77 0.15
C ILE A 53 18.39 8.43 -1.19
N SER A 54 17.58 8.17 -2.20
CA SER A 54 17.68 8.81 -3.50
C SER A 54 16.31 8.93 -4.15
N ALA A 55 16.14 9.86 -5.09
CA ALA A 55 14.86 10.10 -5.74
C ALA A 55 15.03 10.41 -7.21
N ILE A 56 14.17 9.83 -8.05
CA ILE A 56 14.14 10.00 -9.50
C ILE A 56 12.77 10.51 -9.91
N ARG A 57 12.73 11.65 -10.60
CA ARG A 57 11.51 12.20 -11.20
C ARG A 57 11.48 11.88 -12.69
N HIS A 58 10.39 11.26 -13.15
CA HIS A 58 10.29 10.86 -14.56
C HIS A 58 10.27 12.09 -15.49
N GLY A 59 10.93 11.96 -16.65
CA GLY A 59 11.01 13.02 -17.66
C GLY A 59 11.94 14.19 -17.33
N GLN A 60 12.51 14.27 -16.13
CA GLN A 60 13.54 15.26 -15.83
C GLN A 60 14.91 14.75 -16.27
N ARG A 61 15.65 15.56 -17.03
CA ARG A 61 17.07 15.31 -17.29
C ARG A 61 17.78 15.31 -15.95
N THR A 62 18.47 14.21 -15.63
CA THR A 62 19.37 14.15 -14.49
C THR A 62 20.30 15.38 -14.57
N PRO A 63 20.33 16.25 -13.54
CA PRO A 63 21.24 17.39 -13.55
C PRO A 63 22.67 16.93 -13.82
N LYS A 64 23.54 17.83 -14.31
CA LYS A 64 24.99 17.53 -14.43
C LYS A 64 25.62 17.02 -13.10
N ASN A 65 24.93 17.24 -11.98
CA ASN A 65 25.33 16.87 -10.62
C ASN A 65 24.75 15.52 -10.14
N GLY A 66 24.07 14.75 -11.01
CA GLY A 66 23.52 13.43 -10.69
C GLY A 66 22.10 13.43 -10.11
N THR A 67 21.57 12.23 -9.88
CA THR A 67 20.26 11.99 -9.25
C THR A 67 20.27 12.51 -7.81
N PRO A 68 19.23 13.25 -7.34
CA PRO A 68 19.13 13.65 -5.94
C PRO A 68 19.30 12.44 -5.00
N ASN A 69 20.30 12.50 -4.13
CA ASN A 69 20.59 11.44 -3.17
C ASN A 69 21.33 11.97 -1.94
N ALA A 70 21.25 11.25 -0.83
CA ALA A 70 21.96 11.55 0.41
C ALA A 70 22.11 10.31 1.31
N TYR A 71 23.15 10.29 2.13
CA TYR A 71 23.19 9.41 3.31
C TYR A 71 22.42 10.06 4.45
N LEU A 72 21.56 9.28 5.10
CA LEU A 72 20.78 9.76 6.24
C LEU A 72 21.64 9.74 7.50
N THR A 73 21.48 10.76 8.35
CA THR A 73 22.18 10.82 9.64
C THR A 73 21.49 10.03 10.75
N VAL A 74 20.23 9.65 10.50
CA VAL A 74 19.41 8.88 11.44
C VAL A 74 19.61 7.39 11.23
N SER A 75 19.65 6.64 12.32
CA SER A 75 19.81 5.18 12.26
C SER A 75 18.52 4.47 11.84
N THR A 76 18.65 3.25 11.35
CA THR A 76 17.53 2.35 11.03
C THR A 76 16.59 2.18 12.22
N SER A 77 17.14 1.90 13.40
CA SER A 77 16.38 1.67 14.63
C SER A 77 15.54 2.90 15.02
N GLU A 78 16.13 4.09 14.94
CA GLU A 78 15.42 5.33 15.28
C GLU A 78 14.24 5.63 14.35
N ILE A 79 14.38 5.39 13.05
CA ILE A 79 13.30 5.59 12.09
C ILE A 79 12.20 4.55 12.25
N LEU A 80 12.55 3.29 12.45
CA LEU A 80 11.56 2.26 12.75
C LEU A 80 10.81 2.56 14.05
N GLN A 81 11.50 3.04 15.09
CA GLN A 81 10.88 3.47 16.33
C GLN A 81 9.96 4.69 16.13
N ALA A 82 10.36 5.67 15.34
CA ALA A 82 9.55 6.83 15.01
C ALA A 82 8.28 6.43 14.23
N ALA A 83 8.41 5.55 13.24
CA ALA A 83 7.29 4.99 12.48
C ALA A 83 6.34 4.15 13.36
N ALA A 84 6.88 3.35 14.29
CA ALA A 84 6.08 2.60 15.26
C ALA A 84 5.32 3.53 16.21
N ARG A 85 5.96 4.61 16.69
CA ARG A 85 5.31 5.64 17.51
C ARG A 85 4.18 6.32 16.75
N LEU A 86 4.36 6.65 15.47
CA LEU A 86 3.31 7.25 14.64
C LEU A 86 2.09 6.32 14.52
N ARG A 87 2.30 5.04 14.23
CA ARG A 87 1.22 4.03 14.21
C ARG A 87 0.49 3.93 15.55
N ILE A 88 1.22 3.94 16.67
CA ILE A 88 0.64 3.95 18.02
C ILE A 88 -0.19 5.21 18.24
N ALA A 89 0.33 6.38 17.87
CA ALA A 89 -0.37 7.65 17.98
C ALA A 89 -1.70 7.64 17.22
N TRP A 90 -1.71 7.17 15.97
CA TRP A 90 -2.92 7.03 15.17
C TRP A 90 -3.94 6.07 15.80
N ARG A 91 -3.50 4.90 16.27
CA ARG A 91 -4.37 3.94 16.97
C ARG A 91 -4.96 4.55 18.24
N ASP A 92 -4.14 5.17 19.07
CA ASP A 92 -4.58 5.62 20.39
C ASP A 92 -5.44 6.89 20.31
N ARG A 93 -5.11 7.82 19.38
CA ARG A 93 -5.85 9.09 19.20
C ARG A 93 -7.15 8.94 18.40
N LEU A 94 -7.29 7.92 17.55
CA LEU A 94 -8.51 7.69 16.76
C LEU A 94 -9.25 6.44 17.24
N VAL A 95 -8.65 5.27 17.04
CA VAL A 95 -9.31 3.97 17.19
C VAL A 95 -9.68 3.68 18.65
N ARG A 96 -8.83 4.09 19.59
CA ARG A 96 -9.08 3.95 21.03
C ARG A 96 -9.57 5.25 21.67
N TYR A 97 -9.93 6.23 20.85
CA TYR A 97 -10.46 7.48 21.36
C TYR A 97 -11.77 7.25 22.10
N GLN A 98 -11.79 7.67 23.36
CA GLN A 98 -12.97 7.65 24.21
C GLN A 98 -13.13 9.05 24.80
N PRO A 99 -14.23 9.77 24.49
CA PRO A 99 -14.52 11.03 25.15
C PRO A 99 -14.56 10.83 26.68
N ARG A 100 -14.06 11.81 27.42
CA ARG A 100 -14.06 11.81 28.89
C ARG A 100 -14.74 13.07 29.42
N ASP A 101 -15.46 12.94 30.52
CA ASP A 101 -16.01 14.10 31.23
C ASP A 101 -14.94 14.83 32.07
N ALA A 102 -15.37 15.83 32.84
CA ALA A 102 -14.51 16.63 33.71
C ALA A 102 -13.82 15.81 34.80
N ASP A 103 -14.41 14.67 35.21
CA ASP A 103 -13.86 13.75 36.20
C ASP A 103 -12.96 12.68 35.56
N GLY A 104 -12.77 12.74 34.24
CA GLY A 104 -11.96 11.81 33.47
C GLY A 104 -12.64 10.47 33.19
N MET A 105 -13.95 10.34 33.47
CA MET A 105 -14.69 9.12 33.23
C MET A 105 -15.08 9.00 31.75
N PRO A 106 -15.01 7.80 31.15
CA PRO A 106 -15.51 7.56 29.80
C PRO A 106 -16.98 7.97 29.65
N VAL A 107 -17.27 8.80 28.65
CA VAL A 107 -18.64 9.21 28.31
C VAL A 107 -18.89 9.03 26.81
N GLY A 108 -20.11 8.64 26.47
CA GLY A 108 -20.56 8.52 25.10
C GLY A 108 -20.00 7.30 24.36
N ASP A 109 -20.29 7.28 23.07
CA ASP A 109 -19.77 6.33 22.08
C ASP A 109 -18.31 6.64 21.72
N ARG A 110 -17.67 5.70 21.02
CA ARG A 110 -16.31 5.85 20.47
C ARG A 110 -16.43 6.28 19.01
N PRO A 111 -16.30 7.58 18.69
CA PRO A 111 -16.65 8.11 17.37
C PRO A 111 -16.08 7.33 16.19
N PHE A 112 -14.78 7.04 16.24
CA PHE A 112 -14.05 6.40 15.15
C PHE A 112 -14.26 4.88 15.13
N THR A 113 -14.67 4.26 16.23
CA THR A 113 -14.98 2.83 16.31
C THR A 113 -16.41 2.55 15.85
N ASP A 114 -17.34 3.38 16.31
CA ASP A 114 -18.78 3.14 16.21
C ASP A 114 -19.41 3.90 15.01
N GLY A 115 -18.63 4.74 14.32
CA GLY A 115 -19.10 5.55 13.21
C GLY A 115 -18.06 5.72 12.09
N VAL A 116 -18.56 5.82 10.86
CA VAL A 116 -17.76 6.08 9.66
C VAL A 116 -17.87 7.55 9.23
N ASN A 117 -19.09 8.09 9.25
CA ASN A 117 -19.35 9.50 9.01
C ASN A 117 -19.25 10.29 10.32
N LEU A 118 -18.25 11.16 10.41
CA LEU A 118 -17.95 12.01 11.56
C LEU A 118 -18.31 13.46 11.32
N SER A 119 -19.22 13.76 10.38
CA SER A 119 -19.67 15.13 10.07
C SER A 119 -20.19 15.87 11.32
N ASP A 120 -20.97 15.18 12.17
CA ASP A 120 -21.48 15.75 13.42
C ASP A 120 -20.37 15.99 14.47
N ARG A 121 -19.15 15.52 14.20
CA ARG A 121 -17.95 15.61 15.03
C ARG A 121 -16.77 16.19 14.26
N ALA A 122 -17.03 16.95 13.20
CA ALA A 122 -15.99 17.48 12.30
C ALA A 122 -14.93 18.29 13.05
N VAL A 123 -15.31 19.07 14.08
CA VAL A 123 -14.37 19.85 14.90
C VAL A 123 -13.41 18.94 15.68
N LEU A 124 -13.94 17.90 16.33
CA LEU A 124 -13.12 16.91 17.04
C LEU A 124 -12.18 16.19 16.08
N SER A 125 -12.72 15.72 14.95
CA SER A 125 -11.94 15.00 13.96
C SER A 125 -10.82 15.85 13.37
N ARG A 126 -11.12 17.11 13.02
CA ARG A 126 -10.12 18.07 12.53
C ARG A 126 -8.99 18.28 13.53
N ARG A 127 -9.31 18.51 14.81
CA ARG A 127 -8.27 18.68 15.85
C ARG A 127 -7.37 17.45 15.97
N LEU A 128 -7.95 16.25 16.01
CA LEU A 128 -7.16 15.02 16.10
C LEU A 128 -6.34 14.78 14.82
N THR A 129 -6.89 15.13 13.66
CA THR A 129 -6.17 15.06 12.38
C THR A 129 -4.99 16.02 12.33
N ASP A 130 -5.14 17.23 12.89
CA ASP A 130 -4.07 18.23 13.02
C ASP A 130 -2.91 17.72 13.88
N GLU A 131 -3.21 17.18 15.07
CA GLU A 131 -2.21 16.55 15.94
C GLU A 131 -1.47 15.38 15.24
N LEU A 132 -2.17 14.62 14.40
CA LEU A 132 -1.58 13.50 13.66
C LEU A 132 -0.78 13.96 12.45
N ALA A 133 -1.14 15.09 11.83
CA ALA A 133 -0.39 15.69 10.74
C ALA A 133 0.95 16.22 11.26
N ASP A 134 0.95 16.90 12.40
CA ASP A 134 2.18 17.35 13.09
C ASP A 134 3.12 16.17 13.40
N GLU A 135 2.60 15.05 13.93
CA GLU A 135 3.42 13.87 14.20
C GLU A 135 3.93 13.21 12.91
N GLY A 136 3.12 13.19 11.84
CA GLY A 136 3.51 12.71 10.52
C GLY A 136 4.63 13.56 9.90
N GLN A 137 4.54 14.88 10.04
CA GLN A 137 5.56 15.83 9.64
C GLN A 137 6.85 15.64 10.44
N TYR A 138 6.75 15.54 11.76
CA TYR A 138 7.90 15.31 12.64
C TYR A 138 8.69 14.04 12.25
N VAL A 139 8.00 12.94 11.89
CA VAL A 139 8.67 11.72 11.42
C VAL A 139 9.39 11.94 10.10
N LEU A 140 8.79 12.64 9.14
CA LEU A 140 9.42 12.96 7.85
C LEU A 140 10.64 13.89 8.01
N GLU A 141 10.54 14.90 8.87
CA GLU A 141 11.66 15.79 9.21
C GLU A 141 12.80 15.03 9.88
N ARG A 142 12.49 14.10 10.79
CA ARG A 142 13.49 13.26 11.45
C ARG A 142 14.17 12.31 10.47
N LEU A 143 13.42 11.75 9.52
CA LEU A 143 13.99 10.93 8.43
C LEU A 143 15.02 11.71 7.62
N LEU A 144 14.71 12.98 7.32
CA LEU A 144 15.52 13.86 6.48
C LEU A 144 16.42 14.81 7.30
N ALA A 145 16.65 14.49 8.57
CA ALA A 145 17.48 15.29 9.46
C ALA A 145 18.94 15.28 9.03
N GLY A 146 19.68 16.30 9.47
CA GLY A 146 21.09 16.50 9.17
C GLY A 146 21.37 17.91 8.67
N THR A 147 22.64 18.29 8.68
CA THR A 147 23.10 19.64 8.30
C THR A 147 24.08 19.64 7.13
N ASP A 148 24.51 18.45 6.68
CA ASP A 148 25.36 18.34 5.50
C ASP A 148 24.64 18.88 4.25
N HIS A 149 25.41 19.49 3.35
CA HIS A 149 24.89 20.11 2.13
C HIS A 149 24.09 19.11 1.29
N GLN A 150 24.52 17.86 1.22
CA GLN A 150 23.86 16.83 0.40
C GLN A 150 22.47 16.48 0.94
N ILE A 151 22.33 16.23 2.24
CA ILE A 151 21.01 15.93 2.85
C ILE A 151 20.11 17.16 2.89
N ALA A 152 20.67 18.37 3.05
CA ALA A 152 19.91 19.61 2.95
C ALA A 152 19.32 19.79 1.55
N ALA A 153 20.13 19.64 0.49
CA ALA A 153 19.66 19.74 -0.89
C ALA A 153 18.64 18.66 -1.25
N PHE A 154 18.87 17.41 -0.81
CA PHE A 154 17.93 16.31 -1.02
C PHE A 154 16.59 16.56 -0.34
N ARG A 155 16.62 17.00 0.93
CA ARG A 155 15.41 17.34 1.70
C ARG A 155 14.61 18.44 1.01
N THR A 156 15.25 19.53 0.60
CA THR A 156 14.57 20.61 -0.14
C THR A 156 13.92 20.05 -1.42
N PHE A 157 14.66 19.28 -2.22
CA PHE A 157 14.11 18.67 -3.43
C PHE A 157 12.88 17.79 -3.14
N LEU A 158 12.98 16.88 -2.16
CA LEU A 158 11.91 15.92 -1.88
C LEU A 158 10.67 16.61 -1.29
N ILE A 159 10.86 17.51 -0.31
CA ILE A 159 9.76 18.24 0.31
C ILE A 159 9.08 19.18 -0.69
N ASP A 160 9.84 19.93 -1.50
CA ASP A 160 9.26 20.82 -2.50
C ASP A 160 8.45 20.04 -3.54
N THR A 161 8.92 18.84 -3.92
CA THR A 161 8.19 17.97 -4.87
C THR A 161 6.88 17.46 -4.28
N LEU A 162 6.91 16.92 -3.05
CA LEU A 162 5.74 16.35 -2.39
C LEU A 162 4.73 17.42 -1.91
N ALA A 163 5.22 18.61 -1.54
CA ALA A 163 4.36 19.71 -1.13
C ALA A 163 3.81 20.51 -2.33
N GLY A 164 4.58 20.66 -3.41
CA GLY A 164 4.26 21.56 -4.52
C GLY A 164 3.21 21.07 -5.50
N GLU A 165 3.22 19.77 -5.83
CA GLU A 165 2.27 19.16 -6.78
C GLU A 165 1.30 18.23 -6.05
N GLU A 166 0.15 17.94 -6.66
CA GLU A 166 -0.80 16.92 -6.17
C GLU A 166 -1.07 15.90 -7.26
N GLY A 167 -1.53 14.71 -6.87
CA GLY A 167 -1.87 13.62 -7.79
C GLY A 167 -0.66 12.86 -8.34
N LEU A 168 0.55 13.12 -7.85
CA LEU A 168 1.74 12.35 -8.22
C LEU A 168 1.55 10.85 -7.96
N ARG A 169 2.07 10.03 -8.87
CA ARG A 169 2.27 8.59 -8.70
C ARG A 169 3.65 8.36 -8.09
N VAL A 170 3.67 8.06 -6.80
CA VAL A 170 4.89 7.96 -6.00
C VAL A 170 5.11 6.52 -5.55
N THR A 171 6.27 5.98 -5.88
CA THR A 171 6.73 4.68 -5.37
C THR A 171 7.85 4.90 -4.37
N PHE A 172 7.66 4.43 -3.15
CA PHE A 172 8.72 4.31 -2.15
C PHE A 172 9.31 2.91 -2.20
N ASP A 173 10.39 2.76 -2.94
CA ASP A 173 11.15 1.51 -3.01
C ASP A 173 12.13 1.43 -1.84
N SER A 174 11.71 0.77 -0.77
CA SER A 174 12.41 0.84 0.50
C SER A 174 12.63 -0.52 1.15
N ASP A 175 13.83 -0.66 1.72
CA ASP A 175 14.16 -1.78 2.61
C ASP A 175 13.45 -1.64 3.97
N LEU A 176 12.93 -0.44 4.29
CA LEU A 176 12.20 -0.14 5.51
C LEU A 176 10.72 0.08 5.21
N HIS A 177 9.85 -0.51 6.04
CA HIS A 177 8.41 -0.36 5.87
C HIS A 177 7.85 0.79 6.71
N LEU A 178 7.73 1.96 6.09
CA LEU A 178 7.28 3.19 6.72
C LEU A 178 5.81 3.47 6.37
N PRO A 179 5.04 4.12 7.26
CA PRO A 179 3.65 4.47 6.99
C PRO A 179 3.57 5.69 6.07
N TRP A 180 4.10 5.59 4.84
CA TRP A 180 4.22 6.72 3.90
C TRP A 180 2.93 7.52 3.72
N PRO A 181 1.73 6.90 3.56
CA PRO A 181 0.49 7.66 3.44
C PRO A 181 0.16 8.54 4.65
N MET A 182 0.65 8.17 5.84
CA MET A 182 0.42 8.87 7.11
C MET A 182 1.50 9.91 7.45
N LEU A 183 2.59 9.98 6.67
CA LEU A 183 3.54 11.08 6.77
C LEU A 183 2.93 12.33 6.16
N ALA A 184 3.35 13.51 6.63
CA ALA A 184 2.81 14.78 6.17
C ALA A 184 3.93 15.75 5.79
N VAL A 185 3.64 16.61 4.81
CA VAL A 185 4.43 17.82 4.54
C VAL A 185 3.79 19.01 5.26
N GLU A 186 4.62 19.99 5.62
CA GLU A 186 4.14 21.27 6.11
C GLU A 186 3.36 21.98 5.00
N LEU A 187 2.19 22.51 5.33
CA LEU A 187 1.38 23.31 4.43
C LEU A 187 1.34 24.78 4.87
N PRO A 188 1.11 25.72 3.94
CA PRO A 188 0.84 27.10 4.28
C PRO A 188 -0.34 27.23 5.27
N SER A 189 -0.24 28.20 6.17
CA SER A 189 -1.27 28.46 7.19
C SER A 189 -2.67 28.62 6.57
N GLY A 190 -3.66 27.98 7.18
CA GLY A 190 -5.07 28.06 6.79
C GLY A 190 -5.56 26.93 5.86
N GLN A 191 -4.68 26.01 5.44
CA GLN A 191 -5.11 24.78 4.78
C GLN A 191 -5.63 23.74 5.78
N GLU A 192 -6.50 22.85 5.32
CA GLU A 192 -7.00 21.74 6.14
C GLU A 192 -5.85 20.76 6.44
N PRO A 193 -5.67 20.31 7.70
CA PRO A 193 -4.54 19.45 8.06
C PRO A 193 -4.46 18.15 7.25
N CYS A 194 -5.61 17.60 6.82
CA CYS A 194 -5.65 16.39 6.00
C CYS A 194 -4.93 16.54 4.66
N HIS A 195 -4.83 17.76 4.12
CA HIS A 195 -4.18 18.03 2.84
C HIS A 195 -2.65 17.86 2.91
N GLY A 196 -2.07 17.82 4.12
CA GLY A 196 -0.63 17.68 4.31
C GLY A 196 -0.16 16.23 4.17
N PHE A 197 -1.04 15.26 4.42
CA PHE A 197 -0.68 13.85 4.36
C PHE A 197 -0.37 13.40 2.94
N LEU A 198 0.74 12.67 2.78
CA LEU A 198 1.17 12.19 1.46
C LEU A 198 0.07 11.33 0.82
N GLY A 199 -0.65 10.50 1.59
CA GLY A 199 -1.74 9.65 1.07
C GLY A 199 -2.98 10.41 0.61
N TYR A 200 -3.17 11.66 1.06
CA TYR A 200 -4.22 12.54 0.55
C TYR A 200 -3.76 13.24 -0.74
N ARG A 201 -2.48 13.63 -0.77
CA ARG A 201 -1.89 14.38 -1.88
C ARG A 201 -1.63 13.51 -3.10
N HIS A 202 -1.26 12.25 -2.92
CA HIS A 202 -0.63 11.43 -3.96
C HIS A 202 -1.16 9.99 -3.98
N GLN A 203 -0.96 9.33 -5.12
CA GLN A 203 -1.06 7.88 -5.22
C GLN A 203 0.26 7.31 -4.71
N ILE A 204 0.20 6.51 -3.65
CA ILE A 204 1.40 5.99 -2.97
C ILE A 204 1.37 4.48 -2.97
N GLU A 205 2.46 3.89 -3.44
CA GLU A 205 2.82 2.52 -3.10
C GLU A 205 4.17 2.48 -2.38
N GLN A 206 4.37 1.42 -1.62
CA GLN A 206 5.68 1.03 -1.16
C GLN A 206 6.06 -0.31 -1.78
N THR A 207 7.29 -0.43 -2.25
CA THR A 207 7.84 -1.69 -2.75
C THR A 207 9.04 -2.10 -1.87
N GLY A 208 9.31 -3.40 -1.78
CA GLY A 208 10.53 -3.89 -1.15
C GLY A 208 11.71 -3.96 -2.13
N ALA A 209 12.91 -4.16 -1.58
CA ALA A 209 14.18 -4.29 -2.33
C ALA A 209 14.20 -5.31 -3.48
N LEU A 210 13.29 -6.29 -3.44
CA LEU A 210 13.21 -7.35 -4.43
C LEU A 210 12.41 -6.96 -5.69
N GLY A 211 11.78 -5.78 -5.71
CA GLY A 211 11.05 -5.25 -6.87
C GLY A 211 9.91 -6.15 -7.35
N TYR A 212 9.16 -5.67 -8.35
CA TYR A 212 8.20 -6.52 -9.06
C TYR A 212 8.95 -7.67 -9.74
N GLN A 213 8.61 -8.93 -9.41
CA GLN A 213 8.90 -10.00 -10.36
C GLN A 213 8.06 -9.74 -11.60
N THR A 214 8.71 -9.35 -12.69
CA THR A 214 8.05 -9.07 -13.96
C THR A 214 7.70 -10.41 -14.61
N THR A 215 6.62 -11.02 -14.14
CA THR A 215 6.09 -12.23 -14.75
C THR A 215 5.30 -11.78 -15.99
N TYR A 216 5.98 -11.73 -17.13
CA TYR A 216 5.34 -11.54 -18.44
C TYR A 216 4.56 -12.81 -18.77
N MET A 217 3.33 -12.90 -18.27
CA MET A 217 2.35 -13.87 -18.76
C MET A 217 1.08 -13.13 -19.15
N GLU A 218 0.54 -13.52 -20.30
CA GLU A 218 -0.72 -13.02 -20.84
C GLU A 218 -1.80 -13.07 -19.75
N ALA A 219 -2.55 -11.98 -19.63
CA ALA A 219 -3.71 -11.94 -18.76
C ALA A 219 -4.61 -13.14 -19.07
N THR A 220 -5.00 -13.88 -18.04
CA THR A 220 -5.98 -14.95 -18.20
C THR A 220 -7.30 -14.29 -18.59
N ASN A 221 -7.71 -14.47 -19.85
CA ASN A 221 -8.97 -13.94 -20.37
C ASN A 221 -10.16 -14.63 -19.69
N HIS A 222 -10.58 -14.10 -18.55
CA HIS A 222 -11.81 -14.48 -17.90
C HIS A 222 -12.94 -13.53 -18.32
N PRO A 223 -14.13 -14.04 -18.71
CA PRO A 223 -15.28 -13.20 -19.03
C PRO A 223 -15.87 -12.49 -17.80
N PHE A 224 -15.50 -12.96 -16.60
CA PHE A 224 -15.86 -12.37 -15.32
C PHE A 224 -14.63 -12.39 -14.41
N PRO A 225 -14.45 -11.38 -13.54
CA PRO A 225 -13.45 -11.43 -12.49
C PRO A 225 -13.59 -12.72 -11.67
N VAL A 226 -12.47 -13.34 -11.29
CA VAL A 226 -12.42 -14.46 -10.34
C VAL A 226 -11.96 -13.92 -9.00
N THR A 227 -12.72 -14.16 -7.94
CA THR A 227 -12.41 -13.60 -6.63
C THR A 227 -12.51 -14.64 -5.54
N SER A 228 -11.75 -14.46 -4.47
CA SER A 228 -11.97 -15.21 -3.24
C SER A 228 -12.25 -14.34 -2.03
N LEU A 229 -13.16 -14.83 -1.19
CA LEU A 229 -13.42 -14.32 0.15
C LEU A 229 -12.90 -15.34 1.17
N ASN A 230 -11.80 -15.00 1.83
CA ASN A 230 -11.18 -15.79 2.88
C ASN A 230 -11.62 -15.20 4.23
N THR A 231 -12.60 -15.81 4.90
CA THR A 231 -13.37 -15.15 5.97
C THR A 231 -13.52 -15.96 7.24
N ASP A 232 -13.66 -15.26 8.36
CA ASP A 232 -14.22 -15.81 9.60
C ASP A 232 -15.73 -15.54 9.62
N SER A 233 -16.54 -16.62 9.64
CA SER A 233 -18.01 -16.55 9.64
C SER A 233 -18.60 -15.78 10.82
N THR A 234 -17.87 -15.61 11.93
CA THR A 234 -18.29 -14.77 13.05
C THR A 234 -18.33 -13.28 12.70
N LEU A 235 -17.69 -12.88 11.59
CA LEU A 235 -17.65 -11.51 11.10
C LEU A 235 -18.66 -11.24 9.97
N ASP A 236 -19.44 -12.24 9.55
CA ASP A 236 -20.34 -12.14 8.38
C ASP A 236 -21.42 -11.07 8.53
N THR A 237 -21.80 -10.72 9.76
CA THR A 237 -22.85 -9.73 10.06
C THR A 237 -22.29 -8.36 10.46
N VAL A 238 -20.98 -8.20 10.48
CA VAL A 238 -20.33 -6.98 10.98
C VAL A 238 -20.28 -5.90 9.91
N GLY A 239 -20.83 -4.72 10.23
CA GLY A 239 -20.83 -3.56 9.35
C GLY A 239 -21.39 -3.90 7.97
N ARG A 240 -20.58 -3.71 6.93
CA ARG A 240 -20.93 -3.98 5.54
C ARG A 240 -20.39 -5.30 5.00
N ALA A 241 -19.97 -6.23 5.85
CA ALA A 241 -19.56 -7.56 5.41
C ALA A 241 -20.61 -8.27 4.52
N PRO A 242 -21.94 -8.21 4.82
CA PRO A 242 -22.96 -8.77 3.93
C PRO A 242 -22.98 -8.11 2.54
N ASP A 243 -22.81 -6.78 2.49
CA ASP A 243 -22.79 -6.03 1.23
C ASP A 243 -21.55 -6.34 0.41
N VAL A 244 -20.39 -6.50 1.05
CA VAL A 244 -19.15 -6.89 0.37
C VAL A 244 -19.29 -8.28 -0.23
N ARG A 245 -19.83 -9.23 0.54
CA ARG A 245 -20.10 -10.58 0.04
C ARG A 245 -21.05 -10.55 -1.15
N LYS A 246 -22.17 -9.83 -1.02
CA LYS A 246 -23.15 -9.66 -2.09
C LYS A 246 -22.51 -9.03 -3.34
N LEU A 247 -21.70 -8.00 -3.18
CA LEU A 247 -20.98 -7.35 -4.28
C LEU A 247 -20.09 -8.34 -5.04
N LEU A 248 -19.35 -9.19 -4.32
CA LEU A 248 -18.52 -10.23 -4.93
C LEU A 248 -19.40 -11.29 -5.62
N GLU A 249 -20.45 -11.78 -4.97
CA GLU A 249 -21.39 -12.75 -5.58
C GLU A 249 -22.04 -12.21 -6.88
N GLU A 250 -22.31 -10.90 -6.96
CA GLU A 250 -22.96 -10.28 -8.11
C GLU A 250 -22.00 -9.90 -9.25
N ARG A 251 -20.72 -9.63 -8.95
CA ARG A 251 -19.75 -9.08 -9.92
C ARG A 251 -18.58 -9.98 -10.26
N SER A 252 -18.48 -11.17 -9.66
CA SER A 252 -17.38 -12.08 -9.91
C SER A 252 -17.77 -13.56 -9.75
N GLN A 253 -16.89 -14.44 -10.21
CA GLN A 253 -16.90 -15.84 -9.82
C GLN A 253 -16.27 -15.95 -8.43
N LEU A 254 -17.11 -16.01 -7.40
CA LEU A 254 -16.69 -16.00 -6.01
C LEU A 254 -16.41 -17.41 -5.47
N THR A 255 -15.21 -17.61 -4.94
CA THR A 255 -14.86 -18.73 -4.04
C THR A 255 -14.86 -18.24 -2.60
N VAL A 256 -15.68 -18.82 -1.73
CA VAL A 256 -15.67 -18.51 -0.29
C VAL A 256 -14.91 -19.59 0.46
N ARG A 257 -13.89 -19.19 1.22
CA ARG A 257 -13.10 -20.06 2.09
C ARG A 257 -13.25 -19.63 3.54
N THR A 258 -13.80 -20.51 4.36
CA THR A 258 -13.97 -20.27 5.81
C THR A 258 -12.97 -21.05 6.65
N ASP A 259 -12.22 -21.97 6.04
CA ASP A 259 -11.32 -22.91 6.69
C ASP A 259 -9.91 -22.80 6.10
N SER A 260 -8.90 -22.87 6.97
CA SER A 260 -7.50 -22.68 6.57
C SER A 260 -7.00 -23.78 5.66
N GLU A 261 -7.43 -25.04 5.83
CA GLU A 261 -7.00 -26.18 5.03
C GLU A 261 -7.38 -25.95 3.56
N THR A 262 -8.61 -25.49 3.32
CA THR A 262 -9.10 -25.20 1.96
C THR A 262 -8.25 -24.13 1.27
N LEU A 263 -7.93 -23.02 1.96
CA LEU A 263 -7.06 -21.99 1.40
C LEU A 263 -5.63 -22.51 1.16
N LEU A 264 -5.09 -23.27 2.12
CA LEU A 264 -3.73 -23.78 2.03
C LEU A 264 -3.58 -24.83 0.92
N ASP A 265 -4.61 -25.61 0.65
CA ASP A 265 -4.64 -26.60 -0.43
C ASP A 265 -4.71 -25.93 -1.80
N ASP A 266 -5.55 -24.91 -1.96
CA ASP A 266 -5.59 -24.08 -3.17
C ASP A 266 -4.25 -23.38 -3.42
N LEU A 267 -3.60 -22.88 -2.36
CA LEU A 267 -2.25 -22.32 -2.46
C LEU A 267 -1.23 -23.36 -2.91
N THR A 268 -1.46 -24.68 -2.78
CA THR A 268 -0.54 -25.65 -3.36
C THR A 268 -0.67 -25.78 -4.88
N ALA A 269 -1.77 -25.33 -5.50
CA ALA A 269 -1.94 -25.45 -6.94
C ALA A 269 -0.88 -24.63 -7.71
N PRO A 270 -0.35 -25.14 -8.85
CA PRO A 270 0.60 -24.38 -9.66
C PRO A 270 -0.02 -23.05 -10.14
N VAL A 271 -1.30 -23.11 -10.50
CA VAL A 271 -2.07 -21.97 -10.97
C VAL A 271 -3.19 -21.68 -9.97
N LEU A 272 -3.22 -20.46 -9.43
CA LEU A 272 -4.34 -19.91 -8.69
C LEU A 272 -4.90 -18.73 -9.50
N HIS A 273 -6.13 -18.87 -9.98
CA HIS A 273 -6.78 -17.94 -10.91
C HIS A 273 -7.48 -16.76 -10.22
N ASP A 274 -7.29 -16.56 -8.92
CA ASP A 274 -7.90 -15.42 -8.23
C ASP A 274 -7.33 -14.10 -8.80
N ASP A 275 -8.19 -13.25 -9.36
CA ASP A 275 -7.87 -11.86 -9.71
C ASP A 275 -7.85 -10.98 -8.45
N VAL A 276 -8.73 -11.29 -7.49
CA VAL A 276 -8.77 -10.62 -6.18
C VAL A 276 -8.87 -11.66 -5.06
N MET A 277 -8.00 -11.52 -4.06
CA MET A 277 -8.13 -12.24 -2.78
C MET A 277 -8.50 -11.26 -1.67
N TYR A 278 -9.71 -11.37 -1.15
CA TYR A 278 -10.15 -10.59 0.01
C TYR A 278 -10.06 -11.41 1.29
N PHE A 279 -9.33 -10.90 2.27
CA PHE A 279 -9.27 -11.46 3.62
C PHE A 279 -10.15 -10.62 4.55
N TRP A 280 -11.23 -11.21 5.07
CA TRP A 280 -12.11 -10.60 6.08
C TRP A 280 -12.10 -11.46 7.34
N CYS A 281 -11.07 -11.27 8.15
CA CYS A 281 -10.73 -12.27 9.15
C CYS A 281 -10.04 -11.65 10.38
N HIS A 282 -9.70 -12.49 11.35
CA HIS A 282 -8.91 -12.06 12.48
C HIS A 282 -7.42 -12.12 12.14
N GLY A 283 -6.67 -11.14 12.64
CA GLY A 283 -5.23 -11.23 12.75
C GLY A 283 -4.84 -11.64 14.17
N ALA A 284 -3.87 -12.54 14.31
CA ALA A 284 -3.16 -12.78 15.57
C ALA A 284 -1.64 -12.64 15.40
N PHE A 285 -0.97 -12.01 16.36
CA PHE A 285 0.48 -12.06 16.43
C PHE A 285 0.90 -13.42 17.00
N VAL A 286 1.69 -14.16 16.24
CA VAL A 286 2.16 -15.50 16.61
C VAL A 286 3.61 -15.41 17.06
N ASP A 287 3.90 -16.01 18.22
CA ASP A 287 5.26 -16.20 18.69
C ASP A 287 5.94 -17.28 17.83
N ASN A 288 7.08 -16.93 17.28
CA ASN A 288 7.88 -17.73 16.36
C ASN A 288 9.30 -17.97 16.88
N GLY A 289 9.56 -17.66 18.16
CA GLY A 289 10.90 -17.74 18.75
C GLY A 289 11.87 -16.63 18.31
N SER A 290 11.40 -15.62 17.57
CA SER A 290 12.09 -14.35 17.31
C SER A 290 11.67 -13.31 18.35
N PRO A 291 12.52 -12.29 18.64
CA PRO A 291 12.12 -11.14 19.44
C PRO A 291 10.92 -10.36 18.85
N HIS A 292 10.47 -10.67 17.63
CA HIS A 292 9.40 -9.99 16.93
C HIS A 292 8.33 -10.99 16.47
N PRO A 293 7.12 -10.98 17.09
CA PRO A 293 6.06 -11.88 16.69
C PRO A 293 5.52 -11.49 15.31
N HIS A 294 5.09 -12.49 14.53
CA HIS A 294 4.65 -12.31 13.15
C HIS A 294 3.13 -12.17 13.07
N LEU A 295 2.63 -11.35 12.14
CA LEU A 295 1.21 -11.31 11.79
C LEU A 295 0.83 -12.63 11.09
N ALA A 296 -0.12 -13.35 11.69
CA ALA A 296 -0.85 -14.44 11.06
C ALA A 296 -2.33 -14.06 10.96
N VAL A 297 -3.00 -14.54 9.91
CA VAL A 297 -4.45 -14.46 9.80
C VAL A 297 -5.11 -15.75 10.27
N ARG A 298 -6.38 -15.68 10.66
CA ARG A 298 -7.18 -16.81 11.11
C ARG A 298 -8.56 -16.75 10.49
N LEU A 299 -8.95 -17.84 9.83
CA LEU A 299 -10.31 -18.02 9.33
C LEU A 299 -11.19 -18.61 10.44
N SER A 300 -12.35 -19.18 10.11
CA SER A 300 -13.34 -19.66 11.09
C SER A 300 -12.81 -20.82 11.95
N ASP A 301 -11.85 -21.59 11.44
CA ASP A 301 -11.19 -22.69 12.16
C ASP A 301 -10.12 -22.22 13.15
N SER A 302 -9.86 -20.92 13.22
CA SER A 302 -8.88 -20.28 14.11
C SER A 302 -7.42 -20.74 13.93
N GLN A 303 -7.12 -21.49 12.87
CA GLN A 303 -5.76 -21.94 12.59
C GLN A 303 -4.92 -20.77 12.05
N PRO A 304 -3.73 -20.49 12.62
CA PRO A 304 -2.89 -19.40 12.15
C PRO A 304 -2.30 -19.68 10.76
N ILE A 305 -2.44 -18.69 9.88
CA ILE A 305 -1.84 -18.65 8.54
C ILE A 305 -0.86 -17.46 8.52
N ASP A 306 0.43 -17.77 8.67
CA ASP A 306 1.52 -16.80 8.60
C ASP A 306 2.23 -16.84 7.23
N ALA A 307 3.18 -15.93 7.04
CA ALA A 307 3.92 -15.85 5.79
C ALA A 307 4.73 -17.12 5.53
N ASP A 308 5.41 -17.67 6.55
CA ASP A 308 6.21 -18.88 6.42
C ASP A 308 5.38 -20.08 5.96
N LEU A 309 4.15 -20.22 6.46
CA LEU A 309 3.22 -21.25 6.01
C LEU A 309 2.84 -21.08 4.54
N VAL A 310 2.46 -19.87 4.12
CA VAL A 310 2.11 -19.56 2.73
C VAL A 310 3.31 -19.81 1.80
N MET A 311 4.50 -19.33 2.16
CA MET A 311 5.74 -19.56 1.42
C MET A 311 6.06 -21.06 1.31
N ARG A 312 5.90 -21.84 2.39
CA ARG A 312 6.12 -23.30 2.36
C ARG A 312 5.16 -24.00 1.42
N LYS A 313 3.87 -23.64 1.42
CA LYS A 313 2.85 -24.24 0.54
C LYS A 313 3.12 -23.98 -0.94
N ARG A 314 3.65 -22.79 -1.28
CA ARG A 314 4.01 -22.42 -2.67
C ARG A 314 5.46 -22.66 -3.05
N ARG A 315 6.33 -23.11 -2.15
CA ARG A 315 7.79 -23.28 -2.39
C ARG A 315 8.12 -24.04 -3.67
N ARG A 316 7.35 -25.09 -4.01
CA ARG A 316 7.57 -25.93 -5.19
C ARG A 316 7.39 -25.20 -6.53
N HIS A 317 6.73 -24.03 -6.50
CA HIS A 317 6.39 -23.22 -7.66
C HIS A 317 7.27 -21.98 -7.80
N TRP A 318 8.16 -21.73 -6.85
CA TRP A 318 9.00 -20.54 -6.85
C TRP A 318 9.88 -20.51 -8.10
N GLY A 319 9.77 -19.44 -8.89
CA GLY A 319 10.57 -19.24 -10.11
C GLY A 319 10.17 -20.16 -11.26
N SER A 320 9.07 -20.91 -11.11
CA SER A 320 8.49 -21.69 -12.20
C SER A 320 7.74 -20.76 -13.15
N THR A 321 7.99 -20.92 -14.45
CA THR A 321 7.24 -20.21 -15.50
C THR A 321 5.83 -20.77 -15.70
N ASP A 322 5.57 -21.98 -15.21
CA ASP A 322 4.28 -22.66 -15.36
C ASP A 322 3.35 -22.41 -14.15
N ALA A 323 3.83 -21.67 -13.16
CA ALA A 323 3.06 -21.30 -11.99
C ALA A 323 2.52 -19.88 -12.12
N LEU A 324 1.22 -19.71 -11.87
CA LEU A 324 0.54 -18.42 -11.89
C LEU A 324 -0.04 -18.13 -10.51
N PHE A 325 0.32 -16.96 -9.97
CA PHE A 325 -0.24 -16.40 -8.75
C PHE A 325 -0.16 -14.89 -8.88
N ARG A 326 -1.26 -14.24 -9.28
CA ARG A 326 -1.31 -12.80 -9.52
C ARG A 326 -2.55 -12.09 -8.93
N PRO A 327 -3.07 -12.49 -7.76
CA PRO A 327 -4.20 -11.77 -7.18
C PRO A 327 -3.77 -10.37 -6.74
N PHE A 328 -4.68 -9.42 -6.86
CA PHE A 328 -4.67 -8.25 -5.99
C PHE A 328 -5.25 -8.63 -4.62
N VAL A 329 -4.50 -8.42 -3.55
CA VAL A 329 -4.91 -8.86 -2.21
C VAL A 329 -5.41 -7.69 -1.39
N LEU A 330 -6.63 -7.77 -0.87
CA LEU A 330 -7.13 -6.87 0.14
C LEU A 330 -7.10 -7.57 1.51
N LEU A 331 -6.22 -7.10 2.40
CA LEU A 331 -5.98 -7.70 3.71
C LEU A 331 -6.65 -6.91 4.83
N ASN A 332 -7.91 -7.24 5.15
CA ASN A 332 -8.60 -6.73 6.33
C ASN A 332 -8.57 -7.78 7.45
N ALA A 333 -7.41 -7.87 8.11
CA ALA A 333 -7.22 -8.71 9.29
C ALA A 333 -7.26 -7.86 10.57
N CYS A 334 -8.23 -8.12 11.46
CA CYS A 334 -8.38 -7.35 12.71
C CYS A 334 -7.29 -7.75 13.72
N HIS A 335 -6.41 -6.84 14.15
CA HIS A 335 -5.46 -7.13 15.23
C HIS A 335 -5.86 -6.52 16.58
N THR A 336 -6.10 -7.41 17.55
CA THR A 336 -6.18 -7.10 18.98
C THR A 336 -4.82 -6.62 19.52
N GLY A 337 -4.57 -5.32 19.38
CA GLY A 337 -3.87 -4.49 20.36
C GLY A 337 -2.38 -4.69 20.71
N ARG A 338 -1.61 -5.63 20.14
CA ARG A 338 -0.15 -5.71 20.35
C ARG A 338 0.60 -5.20 19.12
N THR A 339 1.39 -4.15 19.27
CA THR A 339 2.32 -3.69 18.23
C THR A 339 3.57 -4.57 18.27
N ALA A 340 3.79 -5.39 17.24
CA ALA A 340 5.11 -5.95 16.98
C ALA A 340 6.07 -4.83 16.55
N PRO A 341 7.38 -4.94 16.85
CA PRO A 341 8.37 -3.94 16.43
C PRO A 341 8.59 -3.87 14.91
N GLU A 342 8.22 -4.92 14.18
CA GLU A 342 8.17 -4.93 12.70
C GLU A 342 6.72 -4.78 12.22
N PRO A 343 6.44 -3.95 11.21
CA PRO A 343 5.08 -3.76 10.71
C PRO A 343 4.60 -5.03 10.01
N GLY A 344 3.53 -5.64 10.54
CA GLY A 344 3.00 -6.94 10.12
C GLY A 344 2.69 -7.10 8.62
N LEU A 345 2.52 -6.01 7.87
CA LEU A 345 2.35 -6.04 6.42
C LEU A 345 3.59 -6.59 5.69
N GLN A 346 4.79 -6.35 6.22
CA GLN A 346 6.05 -6.85 5.67
C GLN A 346 6.12 -8.37 5.68
N HIS A 347 5.45 -9.03 6.64
CA HIS A 347 5.52 -10.48 6.76
C HIS A 347 4.57 -11.17 5.78
N LEU A 348 3.26 -11.13 6.02
CA LEU A 348 2.29 -11.85 5.17
C LEU A 348 2.06 -11.16 3.82
N GLY A 349 1.87 -9.84 3.81
CA GLY A 349 1.72 -9.08 2.56
C GLY A 349 2.98 -9.15 1.68
N GLY A 350 4.15 -9.02 2.31
CA GLY A 350 5.44 -9.22 1.64
C GLY A 350 5.60 -10.61 1.02
N ALA A 351 5.22 -11.67 1.73
CA ALA A 351 5.23 -13.03 1.17
C ALA A 351 4.31 -13.18 -0.04
N LEU A 352 3.10 -12.62 0.00
CA LEU A 352 2.16 -12.70 -1.12
C LEU A 352 2.72 -11.98 -2.36
N VAL A 353 3.31 -10.79 -2.20
CA VAL A 353 3.99 -10.09 -3.31
C VAL A 353 5.19 -10.88 -3.83
N ASN A 354 6.01 -11.44 -2.94
CA ASN A 354 7.16 -12.27 -3.34
C ASN A 354 6.74 -13.53 -4.12
N LEU A 355 5.50 -14.00 -3.92
CA LEU A 355 4.91 -15.13 -4.64
C LEU A 355 4.25 -14.73 -5.97
N GLY A 356 4.15 -13.43 -6.26
CA GLY A 356 3.66 -12.90 -7.53
C GLY A 356 2.36 -12.08 -7.45
N ALA A 357 1.79 -11.83 -6.25
CA ALA A 357 0.60 -11.00 -6.14
C ALA A 357 0.80 -9.63 -6.81
N ASP A 358 -0.23 -9.17 -7.54
CA ASP A 358 -0.18 -7.92 -8.30
C ASP A 358 -0.14 -6.66 -7.39
N GLY A 359 -0.52 -6.83 -6.12
CA GLY A 359 -0.41 -5.84 -5.05
C GLY A 359 -1.10 -6.32 -3.78
N VAL A 360 -0.76 -5.69 -2.65
CA VAL A 360 -1.43 -5.94 -1.37
C VAL A 360 -1.85 -4.62 -0.75
N LEU A 361 -3.15 -4.45 -0.50
CA LEU A 361 -3.70 -3.32 0.24
C LEU A 361 -4.09 -3.77 1.63
N GLY A 362 -3.62 -3.07 2.67
CA GLY A 362 -4.03 -3.35 4.04
C GLY A 362 -3.72 -2.22 5.00
N PRO A 363 -4.32 -2.24 6.19
CA PRO A 363 -4.12 -1.21 7.18
C PRO A 363 -2.78 -1.35 7.91
N GLN A 364 -2.17 -0.23 8.27
CA GLN A 364 -0.92 -0.14 9.04
C GLN A 364 -1.14 -0.15 10.55
N ILE A 365 -2.39 -0.04 11.00
CA ILE A 365 -2.79 -0.05 12.41
C ILE A 365 -3.98 -0.99 12.61
N GLU A 366 -4.35 -1.24 13.86
CA GLU A 366 -5.66 -1.82 14.19
C GLU A 366 -6.77 -0.93 13.65
N ILE A 367 -7.71 -1.47 12.86
CA ILE A 367 -8.82 -0.72 12.28
C ILE A 367 -10.17 -1.21 12.82
N PRO A 368 -11.08 -0.30 13.18
CA PRO A 368 -12.45 -0.64 13.52
C PRO A 368 -13.14 -1.45 12.43
N GLN A 369 -13.77 -2.56 12.80
CA GLN A 369 -14.43 -3.46 11.85
C GLN A 369 -15.47 -2.74 10.99
N LEU A 370 -16.24 -1.82 11.58
CA LEU A 370 -17.22 -1.02 10.85
C LEU A 370 -16.54 -0.22 9.72
N PHE A 371 -15.47 0.50 10.02
CA PHE A 371 -14.71 1.24 9.01
C PHE A 371 -14.04 0.32 7.99
N ALA A 372 -13.43 -0.79 8.42
CA ALA A 372 -12.76 -1.72 7.52
C ALA A 372 -13.73 -2.33 6.49
N SER A 373 -14.95 -2.69 6.92
CA SER A 373 -15.98 -3.23 6.02
C SER A 373 -16.50 -2.18 5.02
N GLU A 374 -16.63 -0.93 5.44
CA GLU A 374 -17.02 0.20 4.58
C GLU A 374 -15.95 0.49 3.52
N TYR A 375 -14.69 0.56 3.96
CA TYR A 375 -13.56 0.79 3.08
C TYR A 375 -13.42 -0.36 2.07
N ALA A 376 -13.56 -1.62 2.51
CA ALA A 376 -13.53 -2.78 1.62
C ALA A 376 -14.63 -2.72 0.57
N PHE A 377 -15.87 -2.41 0.95
CA PHE A 377 -16.95 -2.25 0.00
C PHE A 377 -16.62 -1.17 -1.04
N ALA A 378 -16.22 0.01 -0.58
CA ALA A 378 -15.95 1.14 -1.46
C ALA A 378 -14.75 0.89 -2.40
N PHE A 379 -13.73 0.17 -1.91
CA PHE A 379 -12.59 -0.22 -2.73
C PHE A 379 -12.98 -1.28 -3.77
N LEU A 380 -13.59 -2.38 -3.34
CA LEU A 380 -13.96 -3.49 -4.23
C LEU A 380 -14.99 -3.07 -5.28
N ASP A 381 -15.95 -2.21 -4.93
CA ASP A 381 -16.95 -1.71 -5.89
C ASP A 381 -16.29 -0.97 -7.07
N ARG A 382 -15.25 -0.19 -6.79
CA ARG A 382 -14.46 0.51 -7.82
C ARG A 382 -13.44 -0.40 -8.51
N TYR A 383 -12.80 -1.30 -7.77
CA TYR A 383 -11.77 -2.17 -8.34
C TYR A 383 -12.38 -3.18 -9.32
N LEU A 384 -13.53 -3.76 -8.97
CA LEU A 384 -14.25 -4.71 -9.81
C LEU A 384 -14.91 -4.07 -11.04
N SER A 385 -15.04 -2.73 -11.11
CA SER A 385 -15.48 -2.07 -12.34
C SER A 385 -14.38 -2.01 -13.40
N GLY A 386 -13.12 -2.19 -13.03
CA GLY A 386 -11.97 -2.11 -13.94
C GLY A 386 -11.67 -0.70 -14.47
N GLU A 387 -12.33 0.34 -13.97
CA GLU A 387 -12.21 1.71 -14.49
C GLU A 387 -11.00 2.47 -13.91
N SER A 388 -10.52 2.08 -12.73
CA SER A 388 -9.46 2.80 -12.00
C SER A 388 -8.41 1.84 -11.46
N THR A 389 -7.17 2.31 -11.37
CA THR A 389 -6.11 1.53 -10.71
C THR A 389 -6.28 1.52 -9.18
N ALA A 390 -5.67 0.56 -8.50
CA ALA A 390 -5.67 0.51 -7.04
C ALA A 390 -5.07 1.78 -6.41
N GLY A 391 -4.05 2.38 -7.04
CA GLY A 391 -3.47 3.66 -6.61
C GLY A 391 -4.48 4.82 -6.70
N GLU A 392 -5.21 4.92 -7.82
CA GLU A 392 -6.26 5.92 -8.02
C GLU A 392 -7.40 5.73 -7.00
N ILE A 393 -7.83 4.49 -6.78
CA ILE A 393 -8.90 4.16 -5.82
C ILE A 393 -8.47 4.51 -4.40
N ALA A 394 -7.27 4.11 -3.97
CA ALA A 394 -6.78 4.37 -2.61
C ALA A 394 -6.73 5.87 -2.30
N MET A 395 -6.13 6.68 -3.18
CA MET A 395 -6.09 8.14 -3.02
C MET A 395 -7.50 8.75 -3.02
N ALA A 396 -8.37 8.31 -3.94
CA ALA A 396 -9.74 8.83 -4.03
C ALA A 396 -10.57 8.48 -2.78
N LEU A 397 -10.38 7.30 -2.18
CA LEU A 397 -11.03 6.94 -0.93
C LEU A 397 -10.50 7.76 0.24
N VAL A 398 -9.19 7.99 0.33
CA VAL A 398 -8.61 8.91 1.34
C VAL A 398 -9.30 10.27 1.29
N ARG A 399 -9.38 10.88 0.10
CA ARG A 399 -10.03 12.18 -0.09
C ARG A 399 -11.50 12.12 0.27
N GLN A 400 -12.23 11.10 -0.20
CA GLN A 400 -13.65 10.93 0.12
C GLN A 400 -13.90 10.83 1.63
N TYR A 401 -13.13 10.00 2.35
CA TYR A 401 -13.34 9.83 3.78
C TYR A 401 -12.91 11.06 4.58
N ALA A 402 -11.82 11.72 4.22
CA ALA A 402 -11.39 12.95 4.86
C ALA A 402 -12.38 14.11 4.62
N ASP A 403 -12.80 14.34 3.38
CA ASP A 403 -13.53 15.56 2.99
C ASP A 403 -15.03 15.44 3.26
N ARG A 404 -15.62 14.27 2.95
CA ARG A 404 -17.07 14.07 3.06
C ARG A 404 -17.49 13.47 4.38
N PHE A 405 -16.65 12.61 4.96
CA PHE A 405 -16.97 11.89 6.19
C PHE A 405 -16.17 12.42 7.39
N HIS A 406 -15.27 13.38 7.21
CA HIS A 406 -14.38 13.88 8.26
C HIS A 406 -13.68 12.74 9.00
N ASN A 407 -13.27 11.69 8.30
CA ASN A 407 -12.69 10.49 8.89
C ASN A 407 -11.33 10.20 8.25
N PRO A 408 -10.21 10.41 8.97
CA PRO A 408 -8.87 10.24 8.41
C PRO A 408 -8.43 8.77 8.35
N LEU A 409 -9.21 7.79 8.83
CA LEU A 409 -8.77 6.39 8.94
C LEU A 409 -8.36 5.77 7.60
N ALA A 410 -8.88 6.27 6.46
CA ALA A 410 -8.45 5.80 5.14
C ALA A 410 -6.94 6.00 4.90
N LEU A 411 -6.31 7.01 5.52
CA LEU A 411 -4.86 7.26 5.42
C LEU A 411 -4.01 6.15 6.02
N THR A 412 -4.60 5.29 6.85
CA THR A 412 -3.88 4.17 7.48
C THR A 412 -3.74 2.96 6.56
N TYR A 413 -4.47 2.93 5.44
CA TYR A 413 -4.30 1.90 4.43
C TYR A 413 -3.06 2.19 3.60
N SER A 414 -2.24 1.17 3.37
CA SER A 414 -1.08 1.26 2.50
C SER A 414 -1.12 0.20 1.42
N LEU A 415 -0.73 0.63 0.23
CA LEU A 415 -0.56 -0.21 -0.92
C LEU A 415 0.89 -0.70 -0.96
N TYR A 416 1.08 -2.01 -0.86
CA TYR A 416 2.36 -2.68 -0.97
C TYR A 416 2.45 -3.34 -2.33
N CYS A 417 3.18 -2.69 -3.25
CA CYS A 417 3.03 -2.85 -4.69
C CYS A 417 1.57 -2.64 -5.16
N GLY A 418 1.40 -2.47 -6.46
CA GLY A 418 0.11 -2.54 -7.13
C GLY A 418 -0.49 -1.20 -7.48
N ILE A 419 0.28 -0.10 -7.50
CA ILE A 419 -0.24 1.23 -7.88
C ILE A 419 -0.95 1.22 -9.24
N ASP A 420 -0.47 0.38 -10.15
CA ASP A 420 -1.03 0.16 -11.49
C ASP A 420 -1.95 -1.06 -11.60
N SER A 421 -2.15 -1.79 -10.50
CA SER A 421 -3.04 -2.94 -10.50
C SER A 421 -4.46 -2.47 -10.79
N ARG A 422 -5.08 -3.09 -11.79
CA ARG A 422 -6.42 -2.79 -12.27
C ARG A 422 -6.97 -4.05 -12.88
N LEU A 423 -8.26 -4.29 -12.67
CA LEU A 423 -8.93 -5.41 -13.29
C LEU A 423 -9.15 -5.10 -14.78
N GLU A 424 -8.58 -5.91 -15.67
CA GLU A 424 -8.79 -5.80 -17.10
C GLU A 424 -10.04 -6.60 -17.47
N ALA A 425 -11.17 -5.93 -17.63
CA ALA A 425 -12.36 -6.56 -18.18
C ALA A 425 -12.22 -6.65 -19.71
N THR A 426 -12.40 -7.86 -20.26
CA THR A 426 -12.61 -8.01 -21.71
C THR A 426 -14.04 -7.58 -22.04
N ALA A 427 -14.17 -6.60 -22.93
CA ALA A 427 -15.46 -6.11 -23.44
C ALA A 427 -16.07 -7.05 -24.47
#